data_AF-A0A484N185-F1
#
_entry.id   AF-A0A484N185-F1
#
_cell.length_a   1.000
_cell.length_b   1.000
_cell.length_c   1.000
_cell.angle_alpha   90.00
_cell.angle_beta   90.00
_cell.angle_gamma   90.00
#
_symmetry.space_group_name_H-M   'P 1'
#
loop_
_entity.id
_entity.type
_entity.pdbx_description
1 polymer ?
#
loop_
_entity_poly.entity_id
_entity_poly.type
_entity_poly.pdbx_seq_one_letter_code
_entity_poly.pdbx_strand_id
1 'polypeptide(L)'
;MHAVVCLNNNSITPPKFPPPVTLPAGRHVPRAISIPTTTITPPRELVANPELLDDQVTAFRDYQSLFASQRSEAVEPVALRVVEGAIPPDFPSGAYYLTGPGLFTDDHGSTVHPLDGHGYLRAFEINGKTGRATFMSRYIRTEAHKEERDPRTGGWRFTHRGPFSVLKGEKMIGNTKVMKNVANTSVLHWGGRLFCLWEGGDPYEIDSATLDTIGKVKLVKPCGAQDAPERLTAAGFWDVAAQILRPVLFGVFKMSPKRFLSHYKIDGKRNRLIIMSCNAEDMLLPRSTFTFYEFDATLELVQQEEYNIPDHLMIHDWALTDNFYVLFGNRIKLDLPGSMRAVCGLSPMISALSVNPSKQTSPIYLLPRFPRISGQTNINKNNVVQRDWRVPIEAPSQKWLLHIGNAFEHRDEHTGKLRIQVQASGCSYRWFNFQKMFGYDWRTGKLDPSMMNRGEDGEDKLLPHLLQVSITLDANGDCDNVSVNDLNEWGRAADFPAIHPDYSGRQNKYVYAATSSGSRRALPHFPFDTLVKLNTEDMSSAQTWSAGRRRFIGEPVFVPRGNNGGKVGVKVVF
;
A
#
# COMPACT_ATOMS: atom_id res chain seq x y z
N MET A 1 -1.51 2.71 -1.54
CA MET A 1 -0.45 3.75 -1.64
C MET A 1 -0.07 4.09 -0.22
N HIS A 2 1.23 4.17 0.09
CA HIS A 2 1.72 4.49 1.43
C HIS A 2 2.49 5.82 1.48
N ALA A 3 2.16 6.67 2.44
CA ALA A 3 2.79 7.98 2.64
C ALA A 3 3.64 8.04 3.92
N VAL A 4 4.57 9.02 3.99
CA VAL A 4 5.49 9.20 5.13
C VAL A 4 5.59 10.66 5.53
N VAL A 5 5.67 10.91 6.85
CA VAL A 5 5.99 12.22 7.41
C VAL A 5 7.40 12.20 8.00
N CYS A 6 8.24 13.16 7.61
CA CYS A 6 9.59 13.38 8.13
C CYS A 6 9.61 14.70 8.90
N LEU A 7 9.97 14.68 10.18
CA LEU A 7 10.03 15.88 11.02
C LEU A 7 11.46 16.41 11.13
N ASN A 8 11.62 17.73 11.10
CA ASN A 8 12.89 18.40 11.33
C ASN A 8 13.22 18.32 12.84
N ASN A 9 14.02 17.34 13.25
CA ASN A 9 14.53 17.30 14.61
C ASN A 9 15.55 18.43 14.82
N ASN A 10 15.23 19.36 15.73
CA ASN A 10 16.09 20.47 16.18
C ASN A 10 17.34 19.97 16.95
N SER A 11 18.25 19.25 16.31
CA SER A 11 19.54 18.89 16.94
C SER A 11 20.77 19.05 16.05
N ILE A 12 20.68 19.76 14.92
CA ILE A 12 21.86 20.19 14.17
C ILE A 12 21.63 21.61 13.64
N THR A 13 22.30 22.60 14.24
CA THR A 13 22.26 24.02 13.89
C THR A 13 23.21 24.35 12.72
N PRO A 14 22.74 24.91 11.60
CA PRO A 14 23.60 25.55 10.60
C PRO A 14 23.88 27.03 10.94
N PRO A 15 25.00 27.60 10.43
CA PRO A 15 25.48 28.94 10.80
C PRO A 15 24.63 30.08 10.21
N LYS A 16 24.50 31.17 10.98
CA LYS A 16 23.72 32.37 10.66
C LYS A 16 24.42 33.29 9.65
N PHE A 17 23.66 33.80 8.67
CA PHE A 17 24.05 34.93 7.82
C PHE A 17 23.04 36.10 7.97
N PRO A 18 23.47 37.36 7.75
CA PRO A 18 22.71 38.57 8.09
C PRO A 18 21.58 38.91 7.09
N PRO A 19 20.59 39.72 7.49
CA PRO A 19 19.32 39.87 6.78
C PRO A 19 19.37 40.87 5.62
N PRO A 20 18.57 40.68 4.54
CA PRO A 20 18.42 41.68 3.48
C PRO A 20 17.37 42.76 3.79
N VAL A 21 17.58 43.91 3.18
CA VAL A 21 16.88 45.20 3.28
C VAL A 21 15.49 45.18 2.59
N THR A 22 14.53 45.90 3.17
CA THR A 22 13.13 46.03 2.74
C THR A 22 12.90 47.27 1.86
N LEU A 23 12.01 47.18 0.87
CA LEU A 23 11.39 48.34 0.19
C LEU A 23 9.87 48.11 -0.05
N PRO A 24 9.06 49.19 -0.16
CA PRO A 24 7.68 49.22 0.33
C PRO A 24 6.57 48.99 -0.71
N ALA A 25 5.36 48.79 -0.17
CA ALA A 25 4.10 48.37 -0.80
C ALA A 25 3.36 49.46 -1.61
N GLY A 26 2.69 49.03 -2.68
CA GLY A 26 1.73 49.83 -3.48
C GLY A 26 0.35 49.15 -3.57
N ARG A 27 -0.70 49.95 -3.40
CA ARG A 27 -2.13 49.60 -3.22
C ARG A 27 -2.90 49.49 -4.56
N HIS A 28 -3.92 48.63 -4.61
CA HIS A 28 -5.37 48.94 -4.80
C HIS A 28 -6.14 47.81 -5.50
N VAL A 29 -7.31 47.50 -4.93
CA VAL A 29 -8.32 46.50 -5.37
C VAL A 29 -9.57 47.26 -5.83
N PRO A 30 -10.31 46.77 -6.84
CA PRO A 30 -11.74 47.06 -6.97
C PRO A 30 -12.66 45.83 -6.95
N ARG A 31 -13.89 46.08 -6.51
CA ARG A 31 -15.00 45.17 -6.13
C ARG A 31 -15.83 44.62 -7.29
N ALA A 32 -16.57 43.56 -6.95
CA ALA A 32 -17.53 42.76 -7.71
C ALA A 32 -18.79 43.49 -8.20
N ILE A 33 -19.44 42.92 -9.24
CA ILE A 33 -20.82 43.22 -9.66
C ILE A 33 -21.53 41.91 -10.05
N SER A 34 -22.77 41.77 -9.59
CA SER A 34 -23.71 40.64 -9.74
C SER A 34 -24.95 41.06 -10.55
N ILE A 35 -25.53 40.16 -11.37
CA ILE A 35 -26.88 40.31 -12.00
C ILE A 35 -27.52 38.91 -12.28
N PRO A 36 -28.83 38.75 -12.53
CA PRO A 36 -29.73 37.88 -11.75
C PRO A 36 -30.37 36.72 -12.56
N THR A 37 -31.09 35.86 -11.84
CA THR A 37 -31.80 34.65 -12.29
C THR A 37 -33.10 34.95 -13.04
N THR A 38 -33.47 34.12 -14.03
CA THR A 38 -34.82 34.06 -14.61
C THR A 38 -35.33 32.61 -14.67
N THR A 39 -36.60 32.43 -14.32
CA THR A 39 -37.30 31.15 -14.08
C THR A 39 -38.17 30.78 -15.27
N ILE A 40 -38.12 29.54 -15.78
CA ILE A 40 -39.16 28.92 -16.64
C ILE A 40 -39.21 27.41 -16.35
N THR A 41 -40.42 26.83 -16.21
CA THR A 41 -40.69 25.38 -16.05
C THR A 41 -41.97 25.02 -16.85
N PRO A 42 -42.28 23.74 -17.17
CA PRO A 42 -41.67 22.86 -18.20
C PRO A 42 -42.75 22.25 -19.15
N PRO A 43 -42.40 21.25 -20.00
CA PRO A 43 -43.33 20.16 -20.29
C PRO A 43 -42.77 18.76 -19.93
N ARG A 44 -43.52 18.10 -19.03
CA ARG A 44 -43.70 16.67 -18.71
C ARG A 44 -42.69 15.64 -19.26
N GLU A 45 -41.86 15.14 -18.33
CA GLU A 45 -40.98 13.96 -18.48
C GLU A 45 -41.69 12.63 -18.13
N LEU A 46 -41.26 11.58 -18.83
CA LEU A 46 -41.27 10.20 -18.34
C LEU A 46 -40.45 10.14 -17.04
N VAL A 47 -41.07 9.67 -15.96
CA VAL A 47 -40.54 9.77 -14.60
C VAL A 47 -39.33 8.83 -14.40
N ALA A 48 -38.13 9.36 -14.66
CA ALA A 48 -36.93 9.02 -13.92
C ALA A 48 -36.66 10.18 -12.95
N ASN A 49 -36.45 9.89 -11.68
CA ASN A 49 -36.32 10.93 -10.65
C ASN A 49 -35.06 11.79 -10.91
N PRO A 50 -35.17 13.08 -11.29
CA PRO A 50 -34.04 13.87 -11.82
C PRO A 50 -32.87 14.01 -10.83
N GLU A 51 -33.16 14.10 -9.53
CA GLU A 51 -32.14 14.19 -8.48
C GLU A 51 -31.25 12.94 -8.39
N LEU A 52 -31.79 11.75 -8.69
CA LEU A 52 -31.04 10.48 -8.63
C LEU A 52 -30.14 10.31 -9.84
N LEU A 53 -30.59 10.73 -11.02
CA LEU A 53 -29.79 10.66 -12.25
C LEU A 53 -28.61 11.63 -12.17
N ASP A 54 -28.82 12.82 -11.60
CA ASP A 54 -27.75 13.82 -11.41
C ASP A 54 -26.69 13.34 -10.39
N ASP A 55 -27.09 12.62 -9.33
CA ASP A 55 -26.15 12.00 -8.37
C ASP A 55 -25.30 10.92 -9.03
N GLN A 56 -25.88 10.02 -9.84
CA GLN A 56 -25.11 8.96 -10.51
C GLN A 56 -24.11 9.51 -11.52
N VAL A 57 -24.53 10.45 -12.36
CA VAL A 57 -23.65 11.10 -13.35
C VAL A 57 -22.54 11.87 -12.64
N THR A 58 -22.86 12.58 -11.56
CA THR A 58 -21.90 13.31 -10.74
C THR A 58 -20.90 12.36 -10.07
N ALA A 59 -21.38 11.28 -9.44
CA ALA A 59 -20.54 10.30 -8.77
C ALA A 59 -19.60 9.59 -9.75
N PHE A 60 -20.09 9.26 -10.95
CA PHE A 60 -19.27 8.70 -12.01
C PHE A 60 -18.17 9.69 -12.45
N ARG A 61 -18.51 10.96 -12.69
CA ARG A 61 -17.53 11.99 -13.06
C ARG A 61 -16.48 12.20 -11.97
N ASP A 62 -16.91 12.29 -10.72
CA ASP A 62 -16.00 12.39 -9.56
C ASP A 62 -15.05 11.19 -9.52
N TYR A 63 -15.56 9.98 -9.73
CA TYR A 63 -14.74 8.77 -9.79
C TYR A 63 -13.72 8.80 -10.91
N GLN A 64 -14.11 9.17 -12.13
CA GLN A 64 -13.16 9.28 -13.26
C GLN A 64 -12.07 10.33 -12.97
N SER A 65 -12.43 11.43 -12.30
CA SER A 65 -11.48 12.51 -11.99
C SER A 65 -10.36 12.08 -11.02
N LEU A 66 -10.64 11.11 -10.14
CA LEU A 66 -9.63 10.54 -9.23
C LEU A 66 -8.48 9.84 -9.98
N PHE A 67 -8.73 9.41 -11.21
CA PHE A 67 -7.77 8.70 -12.06
C PHE A 67 -7.44 9.49 -13.33
N ALA A 68 -7.56 10.82 -13.27
CA ALA A 68 -7.06 11.71 -14.31
C ALA A 68 -5.53 11.83 -14.21
N SER A 69 -4.88 11.93 -15.38
CA SER A 69 -3.41 12.05 -15.43
C SER A 69 -2.96 13.45 -15.00
N GLN A 70 -2.04 13.52 -14.04
CA GLN A 70 -1.43 14.76 -13.56
C GLN A 70 -0.12 15.05 -14.28
N ARG A 71 -0.19 15.78 -15.39
CA ARG A 71 0.97 15.95 -16.31
C ARG A 71 1.98 17.02 -15.87
N SER A 72 1.57 17.95 -15.03
CA SER A 72 2.42 19.07 -14.59
C SER A 72 3.16 18.72 -13.30
N GLU A 73 4.42 19.11 -13.22
CA GLU A 73 5.28 19.02 -12.03
C GLU A 73 5.45 20.41 -11.40
N ALA A 74 5.56 20.46 -10.07
CA ALA A 74 5.94 21.65 -9.32
C ALA A 74 7.39 21.47 -8.85
N VAL A 75 8.33 21.76 -9.76
CA VAL A 75 9.77 21.54 -9.56
C VAL A 75 10.43 22.47 -8.56
N GLU A 76 9.83 23.64 -8.35
CA GLU A 76 10.19 24.64 -7.34
C GLU A 76 9.09 24.72 -6.27
N PRO A 77 9.42 25.06 -5.01
CA PRO A 77 8.44 25.17 -3.94
C PRO A 77 7.35 26.20 -4.24
N VAL A 78 6.10 25.74 -4.28
CA VAL A 78 4.91 26.60 -4.41
C VAL A 78 4.34 26.87 -3.03
N ALA A 79 4.22 28.14 -2.63
CA ALA A 79 3.59 28.51 -1.37
C ALA A 79 2.09 28.18 -1.40
N LEU A 80 1.63 27.39 -0.43
CA LEU A 80 0.21 27.04 -0.29
C LEU A 80 -0.52 28.09 0.54
N ARG A 81 -1.70 28.47 0.08
CA ARG A 81 -2.62 29.35 0.82
C ARG A 81 -3.59 28.50 1.64
N VAL A 82 -3.73 28.81 2.92
CA VAL A 82 -4.78 28.24 3.78
C VAL A 82 -6.14 28.74 3.30
N VAL A 83 -7.01 27.80 2.91
CA VAL A 83 -8.38 28.10 2.44
C VAL A 83 -9.39 28.00 3.59
N GLU A 84 -9.20 27.06 4.51
CA GLU A 84 -10.09 26.79 5.64
C GLU A 84 -9.25 26.48 6.89
N GLY A 85 -9.70 26.98 8.05
CA GLY A 85 -9.01 26.79 9.33
C GLY A 85 -7.66 27.51 9.42
N ALA A 86 -6.72 26.90 10.15
CA ALA A 86 -5.35 27.40 10.32
C ALA A 86 -4.37 26.25 10.54
N ILE A 87 -3.12 26.39 10.10
CA ILE A 87 -2.05 25.45 10.46
C ILE A 87 -1.78 25.64 11.96
N PRO A 88 -1.95 24.60 12.79
CA PRO A 88 -1.78 24.76 14.22
C PRO A 88 -0.33 25.18 14.57
N PRO A 89 -0.13 26.14 15.49
CA PRO A 89 1.22 26.59 15.87
C PRO A 89 2.11 25.49 16.44
N ASP A 90 1.50 24.47 17.04
CA ASP A 90 2.13 23.26 17.58
C ASP A 90 2.29 22.15 16.50
N PHE A 91 2.06 22.43 15.22
CA PHE A 91 2.34 21.48 14.13
C PHE A 91 3.86 21.43 13.91
N PRO A 92 4.50 20.25 14.01
CA PRO A 92 5.95 20.17 13.91
C PRO A 92 6.41 20.57 12.50
N SER A 93 7.58 21.21 12.43
CA SER A 93 8.19 21.52 11.14
C SER A 93 8.69 20.23 10.49
N GLY A 94 8.38 20.02 9.21
CA GLY A 94 8.77 18.81 8.49
C GLY A 94 8.14 18.70 7.11
N ALA A 95 8.35 17.57 6.46
CA ALA A 95 7.84 17.26 5.14
C ALA A 95 6.91 16.03 5.18
N TYR A 96 5.76 16.12 4.53
CA TYR A 96 4.88 15.00 4.23
C TYR A 96 5.08 14.58 2.78
N TYR A 97 5.56 13.35 2.57
CA TYR A 97 5.81 12.76 1.26
C TYR A 97 4.74 11.73 0.92
N LEU A 98 4.17 11.86 -0.28
CA LEU A 98 3.15 10.96 -0.81
C LEU A 98 3.49 10.60 -2.25
N THR A 99 3.68 9.31 -2.52
CA THR A 99 3.79 8.79 -3.88
C THR A 99 2.52 8.05 -4.28
N GLY A 100 2.24 8.04 -5.57
CA GLY A 100 1.10 7.39 -6.18
C GLY A 100 1.23 7.39 -7.70
N PRO A 101 0.41 6.62 -8.42
CA PRO A 101 0.37 6.71 -9.87
C PRO A 101 -0.16 8.09 -10.28
N GLY A 102 0.59 8.82 -11.10
CA GLY A 102 0.22 10.14 -11.59
C GLY A 102 -0.06 10.19 -13.10
N LEU A 103 0.17 9.10 -13.84
CA LEU A 103 -0.07 9.04 -15.27
C LEU A 103 -0.82 7.77 -15.66
N PHE A 104 -1.99 7.94 -16.26
CA PHE A 104 -2.91 6.86 -16.64
C PHE A 104 -3.21 6.82 -18.14
N THR A 105 -2.94 7.91 -18.86
CA THR A 105 -3.19 8.05 -20.30
C THR A 105 -2.04 8.77 -20.96
N ASP A 106 -1.50 8.20 -22.03
CA ASP A 106 -0.41 8.79 -22.81
C ASP A 106 -0.92 9.74 -23.91
N ASP A 107 -0.02 10.32 -24.70
CA ASP A 107 -0.37 11.26 -25.77
C ASP A 107 -0.76 10.58 -27.08
N HIS A 108 -0.90 9.24 -27.06
CA HIS A 108 -1.18 8.40 -28.21
C HIS A 108 -2.43 7.54 -28.03
N GLY A 109 -3.23 7.81 -26.99
CA GLY A 109 -4.53 7.17 -26.75
C GLY A 109 -4.44 5.83 -26.02
N SER A 110 -3.26 5.43 -25.53
CA SER A 110 -3.14 4.28 -24.63
C SER A 110 -3.51 4.67 -23.20
N THR A 111 -4.23 3.77 -22.52
CA THR A 111 -4.52 3.87 -21.09
C THR A 111 -3.94 2.68 -20.34
N VAL A 112 -3.66 2.88 -19.05
CA VAL A 112 -3.19 1.82 -18.16
C VAL A 112 -4.07 1.72 -16.92
N HIS A 113 -4.07 0.55 -16.31
CA HIS A 113 -4.62 0.29 -15.00
C HIS A 113 -4.01 1.25 -13.98
N PRO A 114 -4.77 1.73 -12.96
CA PRO A 114 -4.24 2.67 -11.98
C PRO A 114 -2.92 2.26 -11.32
N LEU A 115 -2.76 0.97 -11.00
CA LEU A 115 -1.52 0.45 -10.39
C LEU A 115 -0.28 0.43 -11.32
N ASP A 116 -0.48 0.57 -12.63
CA ASP A 116 0.60 0.56 -13.64
C ASP A 116 1.08 1.97 -14.02
N GLY A 117 0.46 3.02 -13.45
CA GLY A 117 0.81 4.41 -13.72
C GLY A 117 2.15 4.83 -13.11
N HIS A 118 2.87 5.75 -13.78
CA HIS A 118 4.17 6.26 -13.30
C HIS A 118 4.05 6.95 -11.94
N GLY A 119 5.00 6.68 -11.05
CA GLY A 119 5.06 7.25 -9.72
C GLY A 119 5.26 8.77 -9.74
N TYR A 120 4.34 9.47 -9.10
CA TYR A 120 4.31 10.92 -8.96
C TYR A 120 4.41 11.28 -7.48
N LEU A 121 5.61 11.70 -7.09
CA LEU A 121 5.95 12.09 -5.74
C LEU A 121 5.48 13.51 -5.47
N ARG A 122 4.80 13.69 -4.34
CA ARG A 122 4.35 14.98 -3.81
C ARG A 122 4.99 15.18 -2.45
N ALA A 123 5.49 16.38 -2.20
CA ALA A 123 6.00 16.79 -0.91
C ALA A 123 5.27 18.04 -0.43
N PHE A 124 4.84 18.01 0.82
CA PHE A 124 4.27 19.14 1.53
C PHE A 124 5.18 19.48 2.70
N GLU A 125 5.95 20.56 2.60
CA GLU A 125 6.69 21.04 3.76
C GLU A 125 5.77 21.94 4.58
N ILE A 126 5.59 21.61 5.86
CA ILE A 126 4.69 22.31 6.76
C ILE A 126 5.50 22.83 7.93
N ASN A 127 5.31 24.10 8.28
CA ASN A 127 5.93 24.71 9.45
C ASN A 127 4.88 25.41 10.30
N GLY A 128 4.43 24.73 11.35
CA GLY A 128 3.42 25.24 12.28
C GLY A 128 3.80 26.55 12.95
N LYS A 129 5.07 26.74 13.34
CA LYS A 129 5.54 27.97 13.98
C LYS A 129 5.35 29.20 13.09
N THR A 130 5.55 29.04 11.78
CA THR A 130 5.37 30.12 10.80
C THR A 130 3.97 30.15 10.20
N GLY A 131 3.16 29.11 10.41
CA GLY A 131 1.87 28.92 9.75
C GLY A 131 1.97 28.81 8.22
N ARG A 132 3.12 28.37 7.68
CA ARG A 132 3.37 28.25 6.24
C ARG A 132 3.41 26.78 5.80
N ALA A 133 2.97 26.55 4.58
CA ALA A 133 3.16 25.28 3.89
C ALA A 133 3.61 25.54 2.44
N THR A 134 4.48 24.69 1.92
CA THR A 134 4.92 24.67 0.52
C THR A 134 4.61 23.33 -0.11
N PHE A 135 4.48 23.31 -1.43
CA PHE A 135 4.22 22.11 -2.22
C PHE A 135 5.24 21.97 -3.33
N MET A 136 5.74 20.75 -3.50
CA MET A 136 6.55 20.34 -4.63
C MET A 136 6.04 19.00 -5.17
N SER A 137 6.27 18.76 -6.45
CA SER A 137 5.96 17.49 -7.06
C SER A 137 6.85 17.16 -8.25
N ARG A 138 7.22 15.88 -8.35
CA ARG A 138 8.01 15.34 -9.46
C ARG A 138 7.61 13.91 -9.77
N TYR A 139 7.71 13.53 -11.04
CA TYR A 139 7.72 12.14 -11.43
C TYR A 139 9.06 11.49 -11.06
N ILE A 140 8.97 10.25 -10.59
CA ILE A 140 10.16 9.46 -10.27
C ILE A 140 10.75 9.00 -11.60
N ARG A 141 12.00 9.39 -11.88
CA ARG A 141 12.70 9.12 -13.15
C ARG A 141 13.24 7.70 -13.19
N THR A 142 12.33 6.73 -13.13
CA THR A 142 12.63 5.31 -13.32
C THR A 142 13.16 5.03 -14.72
N GLU A 143 13.71 3.83 -14.94
CA GLU A 143 14.06 3.37 -16.29
C GLU A 143 12.86 3.43 -17.24
N ALA A 144 11.68 3.00 -16.78
CA ALA A 144 10.45 3.04 -17.56
C ALA A 144 10.01 4.49 -17.88
N HIS A 145 10.16 5.41 -16.92
CA HIS A 145 9.91 6.83 -17.16
C HIS A 145 10.81 7.36 -18.27
N LYS A 146 12.12 7.08 -18.22
CA LYS A 146 13.09 7.55 -19.23
C LYS A 146 12.81 6.99 -20.63
N GLU A 147 12.26 5.78 -20.71
CA GLU A 147 11.87 5.14 -21.96
C GLU A 147 10.56 5.72 -22.53
N GLU A 148 9.60 6.08 -21.66
CA GLU A 148 8.23 6.47 -22.04
C GLU A 148 8.00 8.00 -22.09
N ARG A 149 8.93 8.81 -21.59
CA ARG A 149 8.88 10.28 -21.62
C ARG A 149 9.89 10.84 -22.62
N ASP A 150 9.41 11.56 -23.63
CA ASP A 150 10.26 12.28 -24.57
C ASP A 150 10.90 13.49 -23.85
N PRO A 151 12.24 13.55 -23.72
CA PRO A 151 12.92 14.63 -23.03
C PRO A 151 12.87 15.97 -23.77
N ARG A 152 12.63 15.98 -25.09
CA ARG A 152 12.59 17.18 -25.92
C ARG A 152 11.20 17.78 -25.98
N THR A 153 10.17 16.96 -26.13
CA THR A 153 8.79 17.44 -26.26
C THR A 153 8.02 17.43 -24.94
N GLY A 154 8.48 16.64 -23.96
CA GLY A 154 7.68 16.34 -22.78
C GLY A 154 6.42 15.53 -23.12
N GLY A 155 6.40 14.82 -24.26
CA GLY A 155 5.34 13.88 -24.59
C GLY A 155 5.49 12.56 -23.83
N TRP A 156 4.38 11.91 -23.53
CA TRP A 156 4.33 10.55 -23.01
C TRP A 156 3.88 9.56 -24.08
N ARG A 157 4.58 8.43 -24.17
CA ARG A 157 4.16 7.29 -24.96
C ARG A 157 4.42 6.02 -24.17
N PHE A 158 3.38 5.25 -23.89
CA PHE A 158 3.56 3.97 -23.25
C PHE A 158 4.21 2.97 -24.21
N THR A 159 5.31 2.37 -23.77
CA THR A 159 6.06 1.39 -24.55
C THR A 159 6.14 0.05 -23.87
N HIS A 160 5.75 -0.07 -22.59
CA HIS A 160 5.79 -1.33 -21.84
C HIS A 160 4.44 -1.68 -21.24
N ARG A 161 4.11 -2.99 -21.28
CA ARG A 161 2.98 -3.53 -20.54
C ARG A 161 3.26 -3.42 -19.04
N GLY A 162 2.21 -3.27 -18.25
CA GLY A 162 2.27 -3.46 -16.81
C GLY A 162 1.59 -4.78 -16.42
N PRO A 163 1.74 -5.26 -15.18
CA PRO A 163 1.09 -6.48 -14.72
C PRO A 163 -0.44 -6.47 -14.92
N PHE A 164 -1.06 -5.29 -14.89
CA PHE A 164 -2.52 -5.12 -14.97
C PHE A 164 -3.03 -4.54 -16.31
N SER A 165 -2.15 -4.23 -17.26
CA SER A 165 -2.52 -3.52 -18.50
C SER A 165 -2.01 -4.18 -19.77
N VAL A 166 -2.75 -3.98 -20.86
CA VAL A 166 -2.30 -4.24 -22.24
C VAL A 166 -2.30 -2.91 -22.99
N LEU A 167 -1.22 -2.60 -23.71
CA LEU A 167 -1.12 -1.37 -24.50
C LEU A 167 -1.87 -1.51 -25.83
N LYS A 168 -2.40 -0.40 -26.34
CA LYS A 168 -3.05 -0.32 -27.67
C LYS A 168 -2.07 0.30 -28.66
N GLY A 169 -1.82 -0.35 -29.81
CA GLY A 169 -1.02 0.23 -30.91
C GLY A 169 0.00 -0.71 -31.56
N GLU A 170 0.70 -0.20 -32.59
CA GLU A 170 1.49 -0.95 -33.59
C GLU A 170 2.72 -1.71 -33.05
N LYS A 171 3.14 -1.49 -31.80
CA LYS A 171 4.25 -2.24 -31.15
C LYS A 171 3.77 -3.43 -30.29
N MET A 172 2.72 -4.13 -30.74
CA MET A 172 2.36 -5.45 -30.19
C MET A 172 3.40 -6.52 -30.54
N ILE A 173 4.12 -6.36 -31.67
CA ILE A 173 5.10 -7.31 -32.18
C ILE A 173 6.48 -6.99 -31.56
N GLY A 174 7.03 -7.91 -30.77
CA GLY A 174 8.41 -7.85 -30.26
C GLY A 174 8.60 -7.18 -28.88
N ASN A 175 7.56 -6.65 -28.25
CA ASN A 175 7.67 -6.09 -26.90
C ASN A 175 7.42 -7.14 -25.83
N THR A 176 8.50 -7.80 -25.41
CA THR A 176 8.48 -8.89 -24.41
C THR A 176 8.57 -8.41 -22.97
N LYS A 177 8.91 -7.13 -22.71
CA LYS A 177 9.09 -6.59 -21.35
C LYS A 177 7.72 -6.32 -20.71
N VAL A 178 7.45 -7.06 -19.62
CA VAL A 178 6.14 -7.15 -18.97
C VAL A 178 6.12 -6.46 -17.60
N MET A 179 7.25 -6.46 -16.88
CA MET A 179 7.36 -5.79 -15.59
C MET A 179 8.12 -4.48 -15.76
N LYS A 180 7.42 -3.37 -15.45
CA LYS A 180 7.99 -2.04 -15.37
C LYS A 180 7.91 -1.52 -13.95
N ASN A 181 9.05 -1.23 -13.36
CA ASN A 181 9.10 -0.58 -12.06
C ASN A 181 8.74 0.90 -12.21
N VAL A 182 7.60 1.29 -11.65
CA VAL A 182 7.04 2.65 -11.71
C VAL A 182 7.18 3.42 -10.38
N ALA A 183 7.76 2.83 -9.35
CA ALA A 183 8.05 3.46 -8.05
C ALA A 183 6.84 4.20 -7.41
N ASN A 184 5.62 3.67 -7.57
CA ASN A 184 4.38 4.40 -7.29
C ASN A 184 3.67 3.99 -5.98
N THR A 185 4.22 3.06 -5.20
CA THR A 185 3.44 2.35 -4.18
C THR A 185 3.62 2.92 -2.78
N SER A 186 4.86 3.12 -2.32
CA SER A 186 5.14 3.64 -0.98
C SER A 186 6.36 4.55 -0.95
N VAL A 187 6.41 5.45 0.04
CA VAL A 187 7.60 6.23 0.38
C VAL A 187 8.23 5.65 1.64
N LEU A 188 9.55 5.63 1.71
CA LEU A 188 10.33 5.22 2.88
C LEU A 188 11.33 6.32 3.21
N HIS A 189 11.36 6.77 4.45
CA HIS A 189 12.46 7.59 4.97
C HIS A 189 13.21 6.81 6.05
N TRP A 190 14.48 6.54 5.81
CA TRP A 190 15.33 5.76 6.71
C TRP A 190 16.79 6.16 6.57
N GLY A 191 17.50 6.30 7.69
CA GLY A 191 18.90 6.70 7.69
C GLY A 191 19.17 8.06 7.05
N GLY A 192 18.22 8.99 7.10
CA GLY A 192 18.31 10.31 6.44
C GLY A 192 18.16 10.27 4.92
N ARG A 193 17.77 9.11 4.35
CA ARG A 193 17.58 8.91 2.91
C ARG A 193 16.10 8.68 2.61
N LEU A 194 15.66 9.13 1.45
CA LEU A 194 14.29 9.02 0.97
C LEU A 194 14.21 8.05 -0.20
N PHE A 195 13.27 7.11 -0.16
CA PHE A 195 13.09 6.11 -1.20
C PHE A 195 11.62 6.05 -1.64
N CYS A 196 11.40 5.78 -2.92
CA CYS A 196 10.11 5.38 -3.45
C CYS A 196 10.16 3.91 -3.88
N LEU A 197 9.22 3.12 -3.38
CA LEU A 197 9.15 1.69 -3.59
C LEU A 197 8.00 1.34 -4.53
N TRP A 198 8.12 0.17 -5.14
CA TRP A 198 7.10 -0.43 -5.98
C TRP A 198 7.05 -1.93 -5.71
N GLU A 199 5.84 -2.47 -5.72
CA GLU A 199 5.62 -3.90 -5.52
C GLU A 199 6.21 -4.69 -6.68
N GLY A 200 7.30 -5.41 -6.43
CA GLY A 200 7.95 -6.23 -7.45
C GLY A 200 9.35 -5.79 -7.87
N GLY A 201 9.90 -4.71 -7.33
CA GLY A 201 11.19 -4.19 -7.80
C GLY A 201 11.99 -3.38 -6.78
N ASP A 202 13.23 -3.08 -7.15
CA ASP A 202 14.16 -2.30 -6.32
C ASP A 202 13.63 -0.87 -6.05
N PRO A 203 13.92 -0.28 -4.88
CA PRO A 203 13.58 1.10 -4.59
C PRO A 203 14.39 2.10 -5.45
N TYR A 204 13.81 3.28 -5.62
CA TYR A 204 14.51 4.45 -6.17
C TYR A 204 14.78 5.45 -5.06
N GLU A 205 16.02 5.88 -4.92
CA GLU A 205 16.41 6.93 -3.99
C GLU A 205 16.11 8.31 -4.57
N ILE A 206 15.64 9.20 -3.71
CA ILE A 206 15.18 10.54 -4.03
C ILE A 206 15.94 11.55 -3.16
N ASP A 207 16.36 12.65 -3.77
CA ASP A 207 16.84 13.81 -3.03
C ASP A 207 15.66 14.47 -2.30
N SER A 208 15.69 14.47 -0.97
CA SER A 208 14.57 14.95 -0.15
C SER A 208 14.26 16.45 -0.30
N ALA A 209 15.23 17.26 -0.76
CA ALA A 209 15.10 18.70 -0.90
C ALA A 209 14.60 19.11 -2.29
N THR A 210 15.06 18.45 -3.35
CA THR A 210 14.68 18.80 -4.73
C THR A 210 13.61 17.88 -5.32
N LEU A 211 13.39 16.71 -4.70
CA LEU A 211 12.61 15.57 -5.22
C LEU A 211 13.19 14.93 -6.49
N ASP A 212 14.44 15.25 -6.87
CA ASP A 212 15.07 14.60 -8.00
C ASP A 212 15.41 13.14 -7.68
N THR A 213 15.27 12.28 -8.69
CA THR A 213 15.64 10.87 -8.57
C THR A 213 17.15 10.72 -8.66
N ILE A 214 17.76 10.25 -7.57
CA ILE A 214 19.20 9.93 -7.51
C ILE A 214 19.46 8.67 -8.34
N GLY A 215 18.68 7.61 -8.13
CA GLY A 215 18.79 6.39 -8.91
C GLY A 215 18.16 5.17 -8.27
N LYS A 216 18.23 4.04 -8.98
CA LYS A 216 17.80 2.73 -8.49
C LYS A 216 18.81 2.19 -7.48
N VAL A 217 18.37 1.75 -6.31
CA VAL A 217 19.24 1.25 -5.24
C VAL A 217 19.01 -0.23 -5.01
N LYS A 218 20.09 -1.01 -5.04
CA LYS A 218 20.07 -2.42 -4.60
C LYS A 218 20.36 -2.47 -3.09
N LEU A 219 19.32 -2.64 -2.29
CA LEU A 219 19.45 -2.74 -0.83
C LEU A 219 20.17 -4.02 -0.39
N VAL A 220 20.02 -5.10 -1.16
CA VAL A 220 20.67 -6.37 -0.90
C VAL A 220 21.67 -6.64 -2.01
N LYS A 221 22.93 -6.88 -1.65
CA LYS A 221 23.93 -7.35 -2.61
C LYS A 221 23.55 -8.78 -3.03
N PRO A 222 23.65 -9.15 -4.32
CA PRO A 222 23.50 -10.55 -4.70
C PRO A 222 24.59 -11.33 -3.96
N CYS A 223 24.22 -12.15 -2.98
CA CYS A 223 25.14 -13.16 -2.49
C CYS A 223 25.51 -14.02 -3.69
N GLY A 224 26.81 -14.16 -3.95
CA GLY A 224 27.30 -15.12 -4.93
C GLY A 224 26.68 -16.47 -4.62
N ALA A 225 26.23 -17.17 -5.66
CA ALA A 225 25.72 -18.52 -5.57
C ALA A 225 26.74 -19.39 -4.80
N GLN A 226 26.46 -19.64 -3.52
CA GLN A 226 27.10 -20.74 -2.80
C GLN A 226 26.09 -21.86 -2.81
N ASP A 227 26.43 -22.87 -3.60
CA ASP A 227 25.77 -24.15 -3.68
C ASP A 227 25.64 -24.77 -2.27
N ALA A 228 24.41 -24.81 -1.76
CA ALA A 228 24.04 -25.73 -0.70
C ALA A 228 23.29 -26.91 -1.34
N PRO A 229 23.75 -28.17 -1.16
CA PRO A 229 23.09 -29.32 -1.76
C PRO A 229 21.88 -29.71 -0.89
N GLU A 230 20.66 -29.38 -1.30
CA GLU A 230 19.45 -29.88 -0.65
C GLU A 230 18.89 -31.14 -1.32
N ARG A 231 18.53 -32.09 -0.46
CA ARG A 231 18.18 -33.47 -0.75
C ARG A 231 16.89 -33.59 -1.57
N LEU A 232 16.93 -34.46 -2.56
CA LEU A 232 15.84 -34.83 -3.48
C LEU A 232 14.63 -35.46 -2.76
N THR A 233 13.58 -34.68 -2.51
CA THR A 233 12.19 -35.13 -2.46
C THR A 233 11.32 -34.03 -3.06
N ALA A 234 10.24 -34.34 -3.79
CA ALA A 234 9.18 -33.49 -4.41
C ALA A 234 9.50 -32.06 -4.95
N ALA A 235 10.27 -31.25 -4.22
CA ALA A 235 10.95 -30.02 -4.64
C ALA A 235 11.62 -30.13 -6.01
N GLY A 236 12.23 -31.28 -6.32
CA GLY A 236 12.95 -31.48 -7.59
C GLY A 236 12.12 -31.21 -8.85
N PHE A 237 10.82 -31.53 -8.89
CA PHE A 237 9.98 -31.24 -10.06
C PHE A 237 9.73 -29.74 -10.21
N TRP A 238 9.41 -29.05 -9.11
CA TRP A 238 9.18 -27.61 -9.13
C TRP A 238 10.46 -26.81 -9.32
N ASP A 239 11.60 -27.32 -8.87
CA ASP A 239 12.91 -26.75 -9.15
C ASP A 239 13.26 -26.85 -10.64
N VAL A 240 12.96 -27.98 -11.27
CA VAL A 240 13.09 -28.12 -12.73
C VAL A 240 12.12 -27.18 -13.46
N ALA A 241 10.87 -27.08 -13.02
CA ALA A 241 9.91 -26.13 -13.59
C ALA A 241 10.37 -24.67 -13.41
N ALA A 242 10.93 -24.32 -12.26
CA ALA A 242 11.54 -23.02 -12.01
C ALA A 242 12.69 -22.77 -12.99
N GLN A 243 13.60 -23.72 -13.17
CA GLN A 243 14.70 -23.61 -14.13
C GLN A 243 14.22 -23.39 -15.57
N ILE A 244 13.10 -23.99 -15.97
CA ILE A 244 12.47 -23.76 -17.28
C ILE A 244 11.83 -22.37 -17.37
N LEU A 245 11.22 -21.89 -16.28
CA LEU A 245 10.58 -20.56 -16.24
C LEU A 245 11.60 -19.42 -16.20
N ARG A 246 12.76 -19.61 -15.56
CA ARG A 246 13.78 -18.55 -15.37
C ARG A 246 14.19 -17.84 -16.67
N PRO A 247 14.50 -18.52 -17.79
CA PRO A 247 14.78 -17.86 -19.08
C PRO A 247 13.63 -16.96 -19.57
N VAL A 248 12.37 -17.37 -19.35
CA VAL A 248 11.20 -16.58 -19.74
C VAL A 248 11.01 -15.41 -18.79
N LEU A 249 11.02 -15.64 -17.48
CA LEU A 249 10.80 -14.59 -16.47
C LEU A 249 11.91 -13.54 -16.49
N PHE A 250 13.17 -13.96 -16.54
CA PHE A 250 14.33 -13.07 -16.45
C PHE A 250 14.81 -12.57 -17.82
N GLY A 251 14.75 -13.41 -18.85
CA GLY A 251 15.17 -13.05 -20.21
C GLY A 251 14.08 -12.33 -20.97
N VAL A 252 12.90 -12.96 -21.12
CA VAL A 252 11.80 -12.43 -21.93
C VAL A 252 11.08 -11.30 -21.20
N PHE A 253 10.64 -11.53 -19.95
CA PHE A 253 9.86 -10.57 -19.16
C PHE A 253 10.70 -9.57 -18.37
N LYS A 254 12.02 -9.75 -18.30
CA LYS A 254 12.99 -8.89 -17.59
C LYS A 254 12.64 -8.66 -16.11
N MET A 255 12.10 -9.67 -15.44
CA MET A 255 11.82 -9.63 -14.00
C MET A 255 13.10 -9.77 -13.19
N SER A 256 13.18 -9.06 -12.06
CA SER A 256 14.23 -9.31 -11.06
C SER A 256 14.00 -10.69 -10.41
N PRO A 257 15.06 -11.49 -10.13
CA PRO A 257 14.92 -12.76 -9.44
C PRO A 257 14.22 -12.65 -8.08
N LYS A 258 14.57 -11.60 -7.32
CA LYS A 258 13.90 -11.23 -6.07
C LYS A 258 13.09 -9.96 -6.28
N ARG A 259 11.85 -9.99 -5.79
CA ARG A 259 10.86 -8.93 -5.84
C ARG A 259 10.67 -8.38 -4.44
N PHE A 260 11.08 -7.14 -4.20
CA PHE A 260 10.77 -6.47 -2.93
C PHE A 260 9.28 -6.10 -2.87
N LEU A 261 8.72 -6.22 -1.67
CA LEU A 261 7.41 -5.68 -1.36
C LEU A 261 7.56 -4.22 -0.92
N SER A 262 6.58 -3.40 -1.27
CA SER A 262 6.53 -1.98 -0.92
C SER A 262 6.19 -1.74 0.55
N HIS A 263 5.59 -2.72 1.21
CA HIS A 263 5.23 -2.69 2.63
C HIS A 263 6.43 -3.09 3.49
N TYR A 264 7.13 -2.08 3.99
CA TYR A 264 8.20 -2.25 4.98
C TYR A 264 7.63 -2.08 6.39
N LYS A 265 8.35 -2.59 7.39
CA LYS A 265 8.04 -2.38 8.82
C LYS A 265 9.24 -1.78 9.53
N ILE A 266 8.99 -1.01 10.59
CA ILE A 266 10.02 -0.39 11.42
C ILE A 266 9.90 -0.93 12.83
N ASP A 267 10.96 -1.56 13.32
CA ASP A 267 11.10 -1.90 14.73
C ASP A 267 11.76 -0.73 15.46
N GLY A 268 10.95 0.14 16.06
CA GLY A 268 11.44 1.30 16.81
C GLY A 268 12.24 0.92 18.07
N LYS A 269 12.03 -0.27 18.65
CA LYS A 269 12.75 -0.74 19.85
C LYS A 269 14.19 -1.13 19.52
N ARG A 270 14.40 -1.76 18.36
CA ARG A 270 15.72 -2.19 17.88
C ARG A 270 16.35 -1.22 16.88
N ASN A 271 15.61 -0.17 16.49
CA ASN A 271 15.98 0.77 15.44
C ASN A 271 16.35 0.05 14.13
N ARG A 272 15.46 -0.83 13.68
CA ARG A 272 15.64 -1.64 12.47
C ARG A 272 14.55 -1.38 11.44
N LEU A 273 14.94 -1.36 10.17
CA LEU A 273 14.05 -1.40 9.02
C LEU A 273 13.94 -2.84 8.55
N ILE A 274 12.72 -3.34 8.36
CA ILE A 274 12.47 -4.70 7.89
C ILE A 274 11.77 -4.63 6.54
N ILE A 275 12.33 -5.32 5.55
CA ILE A 275 11.79 -5.42 4.20
C ILE A 275 11.69 -6.91 3.83
N MET A 276 10.61 -7.28 3.16
CA MET A 276 10.41 -8.63 2.64
C MET A 276 10.60 -8.65 1.11
N SER A 277 11.15 -9.76 0.61
CA SER A 277 11.13 -10.09 -0.81
C SER A 277 10.55 -11.48 -1.07
N CYS A 278 9.97 -11.67 -2.25
CA CYS A 278 9.59 -12.98 -2.77
C CYS A 278 10.39 -13.30 -4.03
N ASN A 279 10.54 -14.59 -4.37
CA ASN A 279 11.08 -14.95 -5.67
C ASN A 279 10.05 -14.64 -6.77
N ALA A 280 10.53 -14.30 -7.96
CA ALA A 280 9.67 -14.01 -9.10
C ALA A 280 8.95 -15.26 -9.61
N GLU A 281 9.63 -16.41 -9.63
CA GLU A 281 9.06 -17.68 -10.09
C GLU A 281 7.88 -18.17 -9.25
N ASP A 282 7.85 -17.86 -7.96
CA ASP A 282 6.82 -18.29 -7.01
C ASP A 282 5.45 -17.68 -7.32
N MET A 283 5.40 -16.62 -8.13
CA MET A 283 4.13 -16.11 -8.65
C MET A 283 3.42 -17.16 -9.53
N LEU A 284 4.18 -18.04 -10.20
CA LEU A 284 3.65 -19.05 -11.12
C LEU A 284 3.85 -20.49 -10.64
N LEU A 285 4.55 -20.71 -9.53
CA LEU A 285 4.79 -22.03 -8.98
C LEU A 285 3.94 -22.22 -7.72
N PRO A 286 3.48 -23.45 -7.42
CA PRO A 286 2.70 -23.73 -6.21
C PRO A 286 3.59 -23.80 -4.95
N ARG A 287 4.48 -22.83 -4.80
CA ARG A 287 5.38 -22.63 -3.66
C ARG A 287 5.61 -21.14 -3.48
N SER A 288 5.96 -20.73 -2.26
CA SER A 288 6.26 -19.34 -1.93
C SER A 288 7.49 -19.25 -1.05
N THR A 289 8.54 -18.61 -1.55
CA THR A 289 9.75 -18.27 -0.80
C THR A 289 9.65 -16.82 -0.32
N PHE A 290 9.77 -16.63 0.99
CA PHE A 290 9.79 -15.33 1.63
C PHE A 290 11.15 -15.10 2.27
N THR A 291 11.84 -14.02 1.88
CA THR A 291 13.08 -13.59 2.52
C THR A 291 12.85 -12.26 3.23
N PHE A 292 13.16 -12.23 4.52
CA PHE A 292 13.10 -11.03 5.36
C PHE A 292 14.52 -10.50 5.54
N TYR A 293 14.68 -9.19 5.38
CA TYR A 293 15.93 -8.49 5.60
C TYR A 293 15.71 -7.44 6.68
N GLU A 294 16.55 -7.45 7.70
CA GLU A 294 16.60 -6.39 8.69
C GLU A 294 17.84 -5.53 8.49
N PHE A 295 17.64 -4.23 8.38
CA PHE A 295 18.69 -3.24 8.23
C PHE A 295 18.77 -2.36 9.47
N ASP A 296 19.97 -1.94 9.85
CA ASP A 296 20.14 -0.88 10.84
C ASP A 296 19.91 0.52 10.24
N ALA A 297 20.06 1.56 11.04
CA ALA A 297 19.88 2.96 10.63
C ALA A 297 20.84 3.44 9.53
N THR A 298 21.94 2.72 9.28
CA THR A 298 22.90 3.02 8.21
C THR A 298 22.62 2.27 6.91
N LEU A 299 21.54 1.46 6.89
CA LEU A 299 21.18 0.52 5.83
C LEU A 299 22.15 -0.66 5.68
N GLU A 300 22.88 -1.00 6.75
CA GLU A 300 23.65 -2.24 6.80
C GLU A 300 22.74 -3.42 7.18
N LEU A 301 22.87 -4.53 6.45
CA LEU A 301 22.09 -5.74 6.69
C LEU A 301 22.58 -6.40 7.99
N VAL A 302 21.71 -6.45 9.01
CA VAL A 302 22.02 -7.05 10.31
C VAL A 302 21.42 -8.45 10.49
N GLN A 303 20.40 -8.79 9.72
CA GLN A 303 19.74 -10.09 9.80
C GLN A 303 19.05 -10.44 8.49
N GLN A 304 19.06 -11.72 8.15
CA GLN A 304 18.34 -12.25 7.00
C GLN A 304 17.78 -13.62 7.37
N GLU A 305 16.48 -13.82 7.13
CA GLU A 305 15.81 -15.11 7.30
C GLU A 305 15.04 -15.46 6.04
N GLU A 306 15.09 -16.71 5.62
CA GLU A 306 14.39 -17.20 4.43
C GLU A 306 13.51 -18.40 4.78
N TYR A 307 12.26 -18.36 4.29
CA TYR A 307 11.25 -19.37 4.53
C TYR A 307 10.67 -19.87 3.21
N ASN A 308 10.77 -21.18 2.98
CA ASN A 308 10.15 -21.86 1.85
C ASN A 308 8.83 -22.50 2.29
N ILE A 309 7.72 -21.99 1.77
CA ILE A 309 6.36 -22.43 2.10
C ILE A 309 5.79 -23.22 0.90
N PRO A 310 5.35 -24.48 1.10
CA PRO A 310 4.79 -25.31 0.04
C PRO A 310 3.30 -24.99 -0.23
N ASP A 311 2.98 -23.70 -0.41
CA ASP A 311 1.64 -23.20 -0.74
C ASP A 311 1.76 -22.07 -1.77
N HIS A 312 0.75 -21.90 -2.64
CA HIS A 312 0.74 -20.85 -3.67
C HIS A 312 0.08 -19.59 -3.09
N LEU A 313 0.90 -18.65 -2.63
CA LEU A 313 0.45 -17.49 -1.89
C LEU A 313 0.81 -16.20 -2.60
N MET A 314 -0.06 -15.21 -2.49
CA MET A 314 0.24 -13.83 -2.84
C MET A 314 0.17 -12.96 -1.59
N ILE A 315 1.31 -12.39 -1.19
CA ILE A 315 1.37 -11.48 -0.04
C ILE A 315 1.59 -10.07 -0.56
N HIS A 316 0.71 -9.16 -0.15
CA HIS A 316 0.83 -7.73 -0.42
C HIS A 316 1.41 -7.00 0.81
N ASP A 317 0.80 -7.22 1.97
CA ASP A 317 1.22 -6.68 3.27
C ASP A 317 1.35 -7.82 4.29
N TRP A 318 2.10 -7.57 5.36
CA TRP A 318 2.51 -8.53 6.38
C TRP A 318 2.72 -7.83 7.71
N ALA A 319 2.78 -8.56 8.82
CA ALA A 319 2.85 -7.98 10.16
C ALA A 319 4.19 -8.28 10.82
N LEU A 320 4.61 -7.38 11.70
CA LEU A 320 5.78 -7.55 12.54
C LEU A 320 5.35 -7.55 14.00
N THR A 321 5.80 -8.55 14.75
CA THR A 321 5.74 -8.55 16.20
C THR A 321 7.15 -8.56 16.78
N ASP A 322 7.28 -8.60 18.11
CA ASP A 322 8.58 -8.56 18.76
C ASP A 322 9.44 -9.79 18.39
N ASN A 323 8.80 -10.93 18.10
CA ASN A 323 9.45 -12.22 17.84
C ASN A 323 9.08 -12.89 16.50
N PHE A 324 8.07 -12.43 15.77
CA PHE A 324 7.60 -13.08 14.54
C PHE A 324 7.43 -12.12 13.37
N TYR A 325 7.68 -12.63 12.17
CA TYR A 325 7.07 -12.15 10.94
C TYR A 325 5.74 -12.88 10.77
N VAL A 326 4.64 -12.13 10.66
CA VAL A 326 3.29 -12.70 10.57
C VAL A 326 2.77 -12.53 9.15
N LEU A 327 2.54 -13.64 8.45
CA LEU A 327 2.00 -13.66 7.11
C LEU A 327 0.56 -14.18 7.13
N PHE A 328 -0.39 -13.37 6.69
CA PHE A 328 -1.73 -13.84 6.35
C PHE A 328 -1.72 -14.25 4.87
N GLY A 329 -1.73 -15.55 4.60
CA GLY A 329 -1.52 -16.07 3.26
C GLY A 329 -2.76 -15.97 2.38
N ASN A 330 -2.75 -15.07 1.39
CA ASN A 330 -3.81 -15.06 0.38
C ASN A 330 -3.56 -16.17 -0.65
N ARG A 331 -4.38 -17.22 -0.61
CA ARG A 331 -4.29 -18.37 -1.51
C ARG A 331 -4.69 -18.00 -2.93
N ILE A 332 -3.78 -18.25 -3.86
CA ILE A 332 -3.98 -18.08 -5.30
C ILE A 332 -3.78 -19.41 -6.04
N LYS A 333 -4.18 -19.42 -7.30
CA LYS A 333 -3.90 -20.51 -8.24
C LYS A 333 -3.73 -19.95 -9.64
N LEU A 334 -3.05 -20.71 -10.48
CA LEU A 334 -2.96 -20.42 -11.90
C LEU A 334 -4.34 -20.58 -12.59
N ASP A 335 -4.71 -19.57 -13.38
CA ASP A 335 -5.75 -19.65 -14.40
C ASP A 335 -5.07 -20.01 -15.73
N LEU A 336 -5.17 -21.27 -16.16
CA LEU A 336 -4.50 -21.75 -17.38
C LEU A 336 -4.96 -21.00 -18.65
N PRO A 337 -6.27 -20.85 -18.93
CA PRO A 337 -6.75 -19.97 -20.01
C PRO A 337 -6.27 -18.52 -19.90
N GLY A 338 -6.23 -17.96 -18.71
CA GLY A 338 -5.68 -16.62 -18.46
C GLY A 338 -4.18 -16.54 -18.73
N SER A 339 -3.42 -17.53 -18.29
CA SER A 339 -1.97 -17.64 -18.46
C SER A 339 -1.58 -17.74 -19.93
N MET A 340 -2.26 -18.59 -20.71
CA MET A 340 -2.02 -18.71 -22.16
C MET A 340 -2.28 -17.38 -22.87
N ARG A 341 -3.38 -16.69 -22.53
CA ARG A 341 -3.69 -15.38 -23.11
C ARG A 341 -2.67 -14.32 -22.70
N ALA A 342 -2.21 -14.33 -21.45
CA ALA A 342 -1.23 -13.38 -20.93
C ALA A 342 0.14 -13.54 -21.62
N VAL A 343 0.62 -14.79 -21.76
CA VAL A 343 1.88 -15.11 -22.45
C VAL A 343 1.82 -14.71 -23.93
N CYS A 344 0.69 -14.94 -24.60
CA CYS A 344 0.45 -14.47 -25.97
C CYS A 344 0.23 -12.96 -26.08
N GLY A 345 0.21 -12.24 -24.95
CA GLY A 345 -0.03 -10.81 -24.91
C GLY A 345 -1.45 -10.39 -25.27
N LEU A 346 -2.42 -11.29 -25.19
CA LEU A 346 -3.85 -11.04 -25.44
C LEU A 346 -4.61 -10.62 -24.18
N SER A 347 -4.01 -10.73 -23.00
CA SER A 347 -4.55 -10.24 -21.73
C SER A 347 -3.45 -9.73 -20.80
N PRO A 348 -3.79 -8.96 -19.75
CA PRO A 348 -2.83 -8.59 -18.71
C PRO A 348 -2.28 -9.81 -17.97
N MET A 349 -1.09 -9.70 -17.41
CA MET A 349 -0.45 -10.82 -16.71
C MET A 349 -1.14 -11.22 -15.42
N ILE A 350 -1.81 -10.29 -14.76
CA ILE A 350 -2.63 -10.61 -13.59
C ILE A 350 -3.77 -11.59 -13.93
N SER A 351 -4.19 -11.69 -15.20
CA SER A 351 -5.19 -12.68 -15.61
C SER A 351 -4.70 -14.12 -15.53
N ALA A 352 -3.39 -14.35 -15.40
CA ALA A 352 -2.82 -15.67 -15.13
C ALA A 352 -3.13 -16.19 -13.72
N LEU A 353 -3.60 -15.32 -12.82
CA LEU A 353 -3.87 -15.64 -11.43
C LEU A 353 -5.35 -15.51 -11.09
N SER A 354 -5.82 -16.39 -10.23
CA SER A 354 -7.14 -16.31 -9.61
C SER A 354 -7.05 -16.65 -8.14
N VAL A 355 -8.02 -16.19 -7.35
CA VAL A 355 -8.15 -16.63 -5.96
C VAL A 355 -8.39 -18.14 -5.92
N ASN A 356 -7.82 -18.81 -4.92
CA ASN A 356 -8.02 -20.25 -4.73
C ASN A 356 -8.99 -20.51 -3.56
N PRO A 357 -10.27 -20.78 -3.85
CA PRO A 357 -11.28 -20.98 -2.80
C PRO A 357 -11.30 -22.41 -2.23
N SER A 358 -10.31 -23.26 -2.54
CA SER A 358 -10.34 -24.70 -2.20
C SER A 358 -10.40 -25.00 -0.69
N LYS A 359 -10.03 -24.04 0.15
CA LYS A 359 -10.09 -24.13 1.62
C LYS A 359 -10.92 -22.98 2.17
N GLN A 360 -11.87 -23.28 3.04
CA GLN A 360 -12.73 -22.28 3.71
C GLN A 360 -12.02 -21.50 4.84
N THR A 361 -10.75 -21.80 5.07
CA THR A 361 -9.89 -21.16 6.08
C THR A 361 -8.89 -20.22 5.42
N SER A 362 -8.27 -19.36 6.23
CA SER A 362 -7.11 -18.57 5.81
C SER A 362 -5.85 -19.04 6.56
N PRO A 363 -4.74 -19.30 5.87
CA PRO A 363 -3.50 -19.71 6.52
C PRO A 363 -2.79 -18.49 7.12
N ILE A 364 -2.39 -18.61 8.38
CA ILE A 364 -1.55 -17.61 9.06
C ILE A 364 -0.24 -18.27 9.43
N TYR A 365 0.87 -17.73 8.90
CA TYR A 365 2.21 -18.18 9.22
C TYR A 365 2.82 -17.25 10.26
N LEU A 366 3.31 -17.84 11.34
CA LEU A 366 4.06 -17.16 12.39
C LEU A 366 5.53 -17.55 12.22
N LEU A 367 6.26 -16.80 11.41
CA LEU A 367 7.64 -17.13 11.06
C LEU A 367 8.59 -16.50 12.09
N PRO A 368 9.38 -17.28 12.82
CA PRO A 368 10.27 -16.75 13.85
C PRO A 368 11.23 -15.71 13.30
N ARG A 369 11.33 -14.58 13.97
CA ARG A 369 12.28 -13.54 13.56
C ARG A 369 13.72 -13.96 13.85
N PHE A 370 13.96 -14.60 15.00
CA PHE A 370 15.29 -14.92 15.48
C PHE A 370 15.56 -16.43 15.52
N PRO A 371 16.78 -16.89 15.16
CA PRO A 371 17.14 -18.31 15.17
C PRO A 371 16.97 -19.03 16.53
N ARG A 372 17.07 -18.28 17.64
CA ARG A 372 16.83 -18.83 18.98
C ARG A 372 15.40 -19.34 19.19
N ILE A 373 14.44 -18.80 18.42
CA ILE A 373 13.03 -19.18 18.44
C ILE A 373 12.72 -20.21 17.35
N SER A 374 13.55 -20.29 16.29
CA SER A 374 13.37 -21.28 15.22
C SER A 374 13.96 -22.65 15.54
N GLY A 375 14.88 -22.75 16.52
CA GLY A 375 15.40 -24.02 17.05
C GLY A 375 15.72 -25.03 15.95
N GLN A 376 16.87 -24.89 15.30
CA GLN A 376 17.36 -25.83 14.26
C GLN A 376 17.58 -27.29 14.75
N THR A 377 17.22 -27.58 16.00
CA THR A 377 17.00 -28.93 16.51
C THR A 377 15.58 -28.99 17.06
N ASN A 378 14.75 -29.91 16.54
CA ASN A 378 13.39 -30.24 17.00
C ASN A 378 13.34 -30.75 18.47
N ILE A 379 14.32 -30.41 19.31
CA ILE A 379 14.53 -30.93 20.64
C ILE A 379 15.16 -29.79 21.46
N ASN A 380 14.42 -29.22 22.41
CA ASN A 380 15.01 -28.33 23.42
C ASN A 380 15.81 -29.15 24.46
N LYS A 381 16.49 -28.50 25.41
CA LYS A 381 17.24 -29.18 26.50
C LYS A 381 16.41 -30.18 27.34
N ASN A 382 15.08 -30.19 27.18
CA ASN A 382 14.11 -31.01 27.90
C ASN A 382 13.35 -32.01 26.98
N ASN A 383 13.85 -32.33 25.78
CA ASN A 383 13.22 -33.28 24.85
C ASN A 383 11.82 -32.91 24.31
N VAL A 384 11.47 -31.62 24.26
CA VAL A 384 10.18 -31.16 23.70
C VAL A 384 10.31 -30.87 22.20
N VAL A 385 9.40 -31.43 21.39
CA VAL A 385 9.32 -31.20 19.95
C VAL A 385 8.82 -29.78 19.66
N GLN A 386 9.61 -29.01 18.91
CA GLN A 386 9.29 -27.64 18.54
C GLN A 386 8.43 -27.61 17.26
N ARG A 387 7.41 -26.74 17.22
CA ARG A 387 6.53 -26.57 16.06
C ARG A 387 7.31 -26.25 14.78
N ASP A 388 6.97 -26.91 13.67
CA ASP A 388 7.39 -26.44 12.35
C ASP A 388 6.61 -25.17 11.99
N TRP A 389 7.28 -24.02 12.08
CA TRP A 389 6.68 -22.71 11.82
C TRP A 389 6.28 -22.47 10.36
N ARG A 390 6.68 -23.36 9.44
CA ARG A 390 6.19 -23.36 8.05
C ARG A 390 4.81 -23.99 7.94
N VAL A 391 4.30 -24.62 8.99
CA VAL A 391 2.92 -25.12 9.06
C VAL A 391 2.01 -23.98 9.54
N PRO A 392 1.03 -23.55 8.73
CA PRO A 392 0.19 -22.42 9.08
C PRO A 392 -0.78 -22.78 10.20
N ILE A 393 -1.30 -21.74 10.85
CA ILE A 393 -2.51 -21.80 11.65
C ILE A 393 -3.68 -21.49 10.71
N GLU A 394 -4.64 -22.39 10.62
CA GLU A 394 -5.81 -22.22 9.74
C GLU A 394 -6.90 -21.44 10.49
N ALA A 395 -7.05 -20.17 10.16
CA ALA A 395 -8.06 -19.30 10.75
C ALA A 395 -9.47 -19.61 10.17
N PRO A 396 -10.54 -19.56 10.97
CA PRO A 396 -11.87 -20.11 10.63
C PRO A 396 -12.69 -19.30 9.61
N SER A 397 -12.06 -18.41 8.83
CA SER A 397 -12.74 -17.68 7.75
C SER A 397 -11.83 -17.48 6.54
N GLN A 398 -12.38 -17.66 5.34
CA GLN A 398 -11.70 -17.35 4.08
C GLN A 398 -11.77 -15.83 3.84
N LYS A 399 -10.62 -15.17 3.91
CA LYS A 399 -10.48 -13.72 3.78
C LYS A 399 -9.29 -13.41 2.89
N TRP A 400 -9.43 -12.35 2.08
CA TRP A 400 -8.32 -11.73 1.38
C TRP A 400 -7.83 -10.56 2.22
N LEU A 401 -6.60 -10.65 2.75
CA LEU A 401 -5.99 -9.57 3.51
C LEU A 401 -5.50 -8.48 2.56
N LEU A 402 -5.80 -7.22 2.89
CA LEU A 402 -5.39 -6.05 2.12
C LEU A 402 -4.23 -5.33 2.80
N HIS A 403 -4.46 -4.73 3.96
CA HIS A 403 -3.47 -3.93 4.67
C HIS A 403 -3.44 -4.25 6.17
N ILE A 404 -2.29 -4.11 6.80
CA ILE A 404 -2.09 -4.37 8.22
C ILE A 404 -1.86 -3.06 8.96
N GLY A 405 -2.66 -2.83 10.01
CA GLY A 405 -2.49 -1.70 10.90
C GLY A 405 -1.42 -1.97 11.95
N ASN A 406 -1.52 -3.11 12.65
CA ASN A 406 -0.57 -3.46 13.71
C ASN A 406 -0.59 -4.96 14.02
N ALA A 407 0.46 -5.46 14.65
CA ALA A 407 0.46 -6.75 15.30
C ALA A 407 1.31 -6.72 16.57
N PHE A 408 0.94 -7.48 17.60
CA PHE A 408 1.69 -7.53 18.85
C PHE A 408 1.47 -8.81 19.62
N GLU A 409 2.38 -9.05 20.56
CA GLU A 409 2.43 -10.23 21.41
C GLU A 409 2.13 -9.85 22.86
N HIS A 410 1.41 -10.72 23.55
CA HIS A 410 1.20 -10.66 24.99
C HIS A 410 1.35 -12.05 25.60
N ARG A 411 2.21 -12.21 26.60
CA ARG A 411 2.39 -13.48 27.30
C ARG A 411 1.58 -13.44 28.59
N ASP A 412 0.69 -14.41 28.75
CA ASP A 412 -0.11 -14.54 29.96
C ASP A 412 0.78 -15.03 31.11
N GLU A 413 0.87 -14.25 32.19
CA GLU A 413 1.76 -14.52 33.32
C GLU A 413 1.39 -15.78 34.11
N HIS A 414 0.09 -16.16 34.11
CA HIS A 414 -0.41 -17.28 34.91
C HIS A 414 -0.32 -18.60 34.13
N THR A 415 -0.71 -18.57 32.85
CA THR A 415 -0.76 -19.78 32.01
C THR A 415 0.51 -19.99 31.19
N GLY A 416 1.33 -18.94 31.02
CA GLY A 416 2.51 -18.96 30.15
C GLY A 416 2.18 -18.98 28.65
N LYS A 417 0.90 -18.89 28.27
CA LYS A 417 0.45 -18.90 26.88
C LYS A 417 0.82 -17.61 26.16
N LEU A 418 1.18 -17.72 24.89
CA LEU A 418 1.48 -16.57 24.04
C LEU A 418 0.23 -16.18 23.25
N ARG A 419 -0.24 -14.96 23.44
CA ARG A 419 -1.32 -14.37 22.65
C ARG A 419 -0.73 -13.44 21.60
N ILE A 420 -1.15 -13.62 20.36
CA ILE A 420 -0.78 -12.76 19.23
C ILE A 420 -2.04 -12.12 18.70
N GLN A 421 -2.00 -10.80 18.53
CA GLN A 421 -3.10 -10.02 17.99
C GLN A 421 -2.63 -9.33 16.71
N VAL A 422 -3.44 -9.41 15.65
CA VAL A 422 -3.20 -8.74 14.37
C VAL A 422 -4.42 -7.90 14.02
N GLN A 423 -4.19 -6.61 13.79
CA GLN A 423 -5.17 -5.63 13.35
C GLN A 423 -4.93 -5.35 11.87
N ALA A 424 -5.93 -5.60 11.03
CA ALA A 424 -5.80 -5.49 9.58
C ALA A 424 -7.11 -5.10 8.90
N SER A 425 -7.06 -4.81 7.61
CA SER A 425 -8.21 -4.77 6.72
C SER A 425 -8.24 -6.02 5.85
N GLY A 426 -9.43 -6.53 5.60
CA GLY A 426 -9.63 -7.67 4.70
C GLY A 426 -11.00 -7.67 4.08
N CYS A 427 -11.16 -8.42 2.99
CA CYS A 427 -12.42 -8.57 2.26
C CYS A 427 -12.70 -10.05 1.94
N SER A 428 -13.89 -10.32 1.41
CA SER A 428 -14.26 -11.66 0.95
C SER A 428 -13.61 -12.00 -0.39
N TYR A 429 -13.29 -13.28 -0.60
CA TYR A 429 -12.87 -13.80 -1.91
C TYR A 429 -13.95 -13.63 -2.99
N ARG A 430 -15.23 -13.53 -2.60
CA ARG A 430 -16.35 -13.25 -3.52
C ARG A 430 -16.29 -11.83 -4.08
N TRP A 431 -15.78 -10.89 -3.29
CA TRP A 431 -15.63 -9.50 -3.70
C TRP A 431 -14.31 -9.25 -4.45
N PHE A 432 -13.22 -9.84 -3.96
CA PHE A 432 -11.89 -9.59 -4.51
C PHE A 432 -11.76 -10.10 -5.96
N ASN A 433 -11.35 -9.22 -6.87
CA ASN A 433 -11.19 -9.56 -8.28
C ASN A 433 -9.97 -8.87 -8.90
N PHE A 434 -8.90 -9.65 -9.09
CA PHE A 434 -7.64 -9.21 -9.71
C PHE A 434 -7.79 -8.40 -11.00
N GLN A 435 -8.70 -8.81 -11.89
CA GLN A 435 -8.81 -8.23 -13.23
C GLN A 435 -9.63 -6.94 -13.27
N LYS A 436 -10.33 -6.63 -12.18
CA LYS A 436 -11.31 -5.54 -12.10
C LYS A 436 -11.06 -4.63 -10.89
N MET A 437 -9.88 -4.68 -10.29
CA MET A 437 -9.50 -3.76 -9.21
C MET A 437 -9.69 -2.31 -9.68
N PHE A 438 -10.22 -1.46 -8.79
CA PHE A 438 -10.66 -0.08 -9.10
C PHE A 438 -11.72 0.04 -10.22
N GLY A 439 -12.27 -1.08 -10.70
CA GLY A 439 -13.21 -1.09 -11.81
C GLY A 439 -12.58 -0.99 -13.19
N TYR A 440 -11.25 -1.08 -13.32
CA TYR A 440 -10.61 -0.88 -14.62
C TYR A 440 -10.86 -2.05 -15.58
N ASP A 441 -11.41 -1.74 -16.76
CA ASP A 441 -11.51 -2.69 -17.87
C ASP A 441 -10.45 -2.36 -18.92
N TRP A 442 -9.42 -3.22 -18.99
CA TRP A 442 -8.30 -3.07 -19.92
C TRP A 442 -8.72 -3.11 -21.40
N ARG A 443 -9.87 -3.71 -21.76
CA ARG A 443 -10.33 -3.77 -23.16
C ARG A 443 -10.84 -2.42 -23.62
N THR A 444 -11.71 -1.82 -22.80
CA THR A 444 -12.30 -0.51 -23.10
C THR A 444 -11.39 0.64 -22.68
N GLY A 445 -10.50 0.41 -21.72
CA GLY A 445 -9.67 1.42 -21.08
C GLY A 445 -10.42 2.31 -20.10
N LYS A 446 -11.61 1.87 -19.65
CA LYS A 446 -12.53 2.65 -18.79
C LYS A 446 -12.59 2.10 -17.37
N LEU A 447 -12.99 2.96 -16.43
CA LEU A 447 -13.22 2.60 -15.03
C LEU A 447 -14.73 2.48 -14.75
N ASP A 448 -15.14 1.33 -14.23
CA ASP A 448 -16.49 1.05 -13.74
C ASP A 448 -16.51 0.99 -12.19
N PRO A 449 -16.95 2.06 -11.52
CA PRO A 449 -16.91 2.13 -10.06
C PRO A 449 -17.88 1.18 -9.36
N SER A 450 -18.83 0.57 -10.10
CA SER A 450 -19.80 -0.37 -9.53
C SER A 450 -19.11 -1.57 -8.91
N MET A 451 -18.00 -2.05 -9.50
CA MET A 451 -17.22 -3.20 -8.99
C MET A 451 -16.72 -2.98 -7.57
N MET A 452 -16.32 -1.76 -7.22
CA MET A 452 -15.83 -1.42 -5.88
C MET A 452 -16.97 -1.21 -4.87
N ASN A 453 -18.22 -1.13 -5.35
CA ASN A 453 -19.42 -0.88 -4.55
C ASN A 453 -20.41 -2.06 -4.58
N ARG A 454 -19.96 -3.27 -4.99
CA ARG A 454 -20.78 -4.47 -4.97
C ARG A 454 -20.89 -5.01 -3.53
N GLY A 455 -21.77 -4.42 -2.74
CA GLY A 455 -22.42 -5.13 -1.63
C GLY A 455 -23.59 -5.92 -2.21
N GLU A 456 -23.75 -7.19 -1.85
CA GLU A 456 -25.04 -7.86 -2.04
C GLU A 456 -26.00 -7.30 -0.99
N ASP A 457 -27.30 -7.20 -1.28
CA ASP A 457 -28.30 -6.63 -0.36
C ASP A 457 -28.20 -7.29 1.03
N GLY A 458 -27.62 -6.57 2.00
CA GLY A 458 -27.41 -7.07 3.38
C GLY A 458 -26.04 -7.71 3.69
N GLU A 459 -25.11 -7.81 2.74
CA GLU A 459 -23.76 -8.39 2.95
C GLU A 459 -22.61 -7.36 2.83
N ASP A 460 -22.64 -6.27 3.59
CA ASP A 460 -21.52 -5.31 3.69
C ASP A 460 -20.19 -5.96 4.11
N LYS A 461 -20.25 -7.16 4.72
CA LYS A 461 -19.08 -7.96 5.12
C LYS A 461 -18.28 -8.54 3.94
N LEU A 462 -18.76 -8.43 2.70
CA LEU A 462 -17.99 -8.80 1.51
C LEU A 462 -16.88 -7.78 1.20
N LEU A 463 -17.16 -6.50 1.44
CA LEU A 463 -16.29 -5.37 1.18
C LEU A 463 -15.10 -5.33 2.16
N PRO A 464 -14.06 -4.51 1.91
CA PRO A 464 -12.98 -4.27 2.87
C PRO A 464 -13.53 -3.78 4.22
N HIS A 465 -13.18 -4.47 5.30
CA HIS A 465 -13.51 -4.11 6.68
C HIS A 465 -12.33 -4.38 7.59
N LEU A 466 -12.33 -3.73 8.76
CA LEU A 466 -11.29 -3.88 9.75
C LEU A 466 -11.52 -5.13 10.60
N LEU A 467 -10.47 -5.92 10.76
CA LEU A 467 -10.45 -7.23 11.38
C LEU A 467 -9.46 -7.26 12.55
N GLN A 468 -9.83 -7.99 13.59
CA GLN A 468 -8.96 -8.40 14.68
C GLN A 468 -8.78 -9.92 14.62
N VAL A 469 -7.57 -10.35 14.30
CA VAL A 469 -7.16 -11.75 14.44
C VAL A 469 -6.57 -11.94 15.83
N SER A 470 -6.98 -12.98 16.54
CA SER A 470 -6.42 -13.36 17.83
C SER A 470 -5.98 -14.82 17.78
N ILE A 471 -4.73 -15.08 18.13
CA ILE A 471 -4.11 -16.41 18.15
C ILE A 471 -3.57 -16.65 19.55
N THR A 472 -3.86 -17.80 20.14
CA THR A 472 -3.27 -18.23 21.41
C THR A 472 -2.45 -19.48 21.17
N LEU A 473 -1.17 -19.43 21.53
CA LEU A 473 -0.25 -20.55 21.47
C LEU A 473 0.06 -21.07 22.87
N ASP A 474 0.22 -22.38 22.97
CA ASP A 474 0.74 -23.06 24.16
C ASP A 474 2.26 -22.88 24.31
N ALA A 475 2.86 -23.56 25.29
CA ALA A 475 4.30 -23.49 25.55
C ALA A 475 5.16 -24.14 24.44
N ASN A 476 4.58 -25.03 23.62
CA ASN A 476 5.25 -25.72 22.51
C ASN A 476 5.13 -24.93 21.19
N GLY A 477 4.29 -23.90 21.18
CA GLY A 477 3.97 -23.09 20.00
C GLY A 477 2.74 -23.60 19.24
N ASP A 478 2.05 -24.62 19.74
CA ASP A 478 0.83 -25.14 19.12
C ASP A 478 -0.35 -24.21 19.39
N CYS A 479 -1.23 -24.10 18.39
CA CYS A 479 -2.37 -23.20 18.44
C CYS A 479 -3.49 -23.80 19.28
N ASP A 480 -3.75 -23.21 20.45
CA ASP A 480 -4.90 -23.52 21.30
C ASP A 480 -6.20 -22.96 20.73
N ASN A 481 -6.13 -21.72 20.23
CA ASN A 481 -7.29 -21.00 19.74
C ASN A 481 -6.91 -19.96 18.69
N VAL A 482 -7.73 -19.84 17.65
CA VAL A 482 -7.63 -18.79 16.63
C VAL A 482 -9.02 -18.27 16.29
N SER A 483 -9.17 -16.95 16.28
CA SER A 483 -10.40 -16.27 15.89
C SER A 483 -10.13 -15.09 14.98
N VAL A 484 -11.05 -14.83 14.06
CA VAL A 484 -11.06 -13.65 13.18
C VAL A 484 -12.38 -12.93 13.40
N ASN A 485 -12.32 -11.78 14.06
CA ASN A 485 -13.49 -10.98 14.40
C ASN A 485 -13.40 -9.61 13.75
N ASP A 486 -14.52 -8.90 13.70
CA ASP A 486 -14.52 -7.48 13.34
C ASP A 486 -13.73 -6.70 14.42
N LEU A 487 -12.92 -5.71 14.00
CA LEU A 487 -12.08 -4.93 14.93
C LEU A 487 -12.91 -4.08 15.91
N ASN A 488 -14.09 -3.66 15.47
CA ASN A 488 -15.04 -2.79 16.18
C ASN A 488 -16.44 -3.01 15.58
N GLU A 489 -17.50 -2.46 16.17
CA GLU A 489 -18.87 -2.50 15.62
C GLU A 489 -19.07 -1.59 14.40
N TRP A 490 -18.01 -0.96 13.89
CA TRP A 490 -18.03 -0.16 12.67
C TRP A 490 -18.39 -0.99 11.43
N GLY A 491 -19.66 -0.92 11.02
CA GLY A 491 -20.22 -1.74 9.95
C GLY A 491 -20.01 -1.25 8.52
N ARG A 492 -19.16 -0.24 8.27
CA ARG A 492 -18.95 0.30 6.91
C ARG A 492 -17.61 -0.14 6.33
N ALA A 493 -17.54 -0.14 4.99
CA ALA A 493 -16.31 -0.43 4.27
C ALA A 493 -15.17 0.50 4.71
N ALA A 494 -14.03 -0.07 5.07
CA ALA A 494 -12.87 0.66 5.58
C ALA A 494 -11.57 -0.04 5.20
N ASP A 495 -10.54 0.77 4.96
CA ASP A 495 -9.19 0.31 4.62
C ASP A 495 -8.13 1.32 5.08
N PHE A 496 -6.86 1.03 4.82
CA PHE A 496 -5.70 1.80 5.26
C PHE A 496 -5.69 2.01 6.79
N PRO A 497 -5.72 0.91 7.57
CA PRO A 497 -5.58 1.01 9.01
C PRO A 497 -4.22 1.59 9.37
N ALA A 498 -4.22 2.67 10.15
CA ALA A 498 -3.04 3.35 10.62
C ALA A 498 -3.10 3.50 12.14
N ILE A 499 -1.93 3.42 12.76
CA ILE A 499 -1.75 3.58 14.20
C ILE A 499 -0.66 4.60 14.49
N HIS A 500 -0.60 5.05 15.75
CA HIS A 500 0.51 5.86 16.20
C HIS A 500 1.82 5.04 16.11
N PRO A 501 2.87 5.53 15.41
CA PRO A 501 4.09 4.76 15.14
C PRO A 501 4.79 4.17 16.37
N ASP A 502 4.80 4.89 17.51
CA ASP A 502 5.38 4.39 18.78
C ASP A 502 4.77 3.08 19.30
N TYR A 503 3.57 2.72 18.83
CA TYR A 503 2.90 1.47 19.19
C TYR A 503 3.07 0.37 18.13
N SER A 504 3.87 0.58 17.08
CA SER A 504 4.17 -0.47 16.12
C SER A 504 4.82 -1.66 16.83
N GLY A 505 4.23 -2.86 16.68
CA GLY A 505 4.68 -4.06 17.39
C GLY A 505 4.18 -4.17 18.84
N ARG A 506 3.36 -3.22 19.32
CA ARG A 506 2.86 -3.16 20.71
C ARG A 506 1.35 -2.92 20.74
N GLN A 507 0.73 -3.22 21.88
CA GLN A 507 -0.70 -2.98 22.06
C GLN A 507 -1.04 -1.49 21.94
N ASN A 508 -2.00 -1.18 21.06
CA ASN A 508 -2.51 0.17 20.81
C ASN A 508 -4.00 0.25 21.16
N LYS A 509 -4.43 1.41 21.67
CA LYS A 509 -5.82 1.71 22.02
C LYS A 509 -6.65 2.22 20.85
N TYR A 510 -6.01 2.90 19.88
CA TYR A 510 -6.70 3.52 18.77
C TYR A 510 -6.17 3.04 17.42
N VAL A 511 -7.10 2.83 16.49
CA VAL A 511 -6.83 2.57 15.07
C VAL A 511 -7.61 3.61 14.26
N TYR A 512 -6.97 4.15 13.23
CA TYR A 512 -7.58 5.11 12.32
C TYR A 512 -7.64 4.47 10.93
N ALA A 513 -8.69 4.74 10.16
CA ALA A 513 -8.83 4.19 8.83
C ALA A 513 -9.63 5.12 7.92
N ALA A 514 -9.39 5.02 6.62
CA ALA A 514 -10.26 5.62 5.63
C ALA A 514 -11.51 4.74 5.47
N THR A 515 -12.68 5.38 5.41
CA THR A 515 -13.98 4.71 5.29
C THR A 515 -14.94 5.54 4.46
N SER A 516 -16.06 4.95 4.07
CA SER A 516 -17.16 5.67 3.46
C SER A 516 -18.12 6.19 4.52
N SER A 517 -18.60 7.41 4.35
CA SER A 517 -19.73 7.98 5.09
C SER A 517 -21.02 7.16 4.88
N GLY A 518 -21.13 6.47 3.75
CA GLY A 518 -22.35 5.83 3.26
C GLY A 518 -23.47 6.81 2.91
N SER A 519 -23.17 8.11 2.88
CA SER A 519 -24.16 9.14 2.55
C SER A 519 -24.43 9.28 1.04
N ARG A 520 -23.55 8.69 0.22
CA ARG A 520 -23.61 8.75 -1.25
C ARG A 520 -24.48 7.62 -1.79
N ARG A 521 -25.55 7.95 -2.51
CA ARG A 521 -26.51 6.94 -3.01
C ARG A 521 -25.92 6.13 -4.17
N ALA A 522 -25.27 6.79 -5.13
CA ALA A 522 -24.70 6.10 -6.29
C ALA A 522 -23.47 5.22 -5.96
N LEU A 523 -22.62 5.65 -5.02
CA LEU A 523 -21.37 4.98 -4.65
C LEU A 523 -21.22 4.94 -3.12
N PRO A 524 -21.94 4.05 -2.41
CA PRO A 524 -22.05 4.07 -0.96
C PRO A 524 -20.82 3.55 -0.20
N HIS A 525 -19.87 2.86 -0.84
CA HIS A 525 -18.76 2.19 -0.15
C HIS A 525 -17.37 2.69 -0.56
N PHE A 526 -17.19 3.09 -1.81
CA PHE A 526 -15.91 3.59 -2.33
C PHE A 526 -16.15 4.58 -3.47
N PRO A 527 -15.37 5.68 -3.61
CA PRO A 527 -14.18 6.08 -2.84
C PRO A 527 -14.50 6.54 -1.43
N PHE A 528 -13.50 6.43 -0.54
CA PHE A 528 -13.59 6.87 0.84
C PHE A 528 -13.61 8.40 0.96
N ASP A 529 -14.45 8.90 1.85
CA ASP A 529 -14.69 10.33 2.09
C ASP A 529 -14.63 10.68 3.59
N THR A 530 -14.39 9.69 4.45
CA THR A 530 -14.51 9.81 5.90
C THR A 530 -13.35 9.11 6.59
N LEU A 531 -12.75 9.79 7.55
CA LEU A 531 -11.80 9.22 8.49
C LEU A 531 -12.59 8.67 9.68
N VAL A 532 -12.30 7.44 10.09
CA VAL A 532 -12.79 6.86 11.35
C VAL A 532 -11.64 6.63 12.32
N LYS A 533 -11.86 6.94 13.59
CA LYS A 533 -11.02 6.61 14.73
C LYS A 533 -11.79 5.62 15.60
N LEU A 534 -11.27 4.42 15.74
CA LEU A 534 -11.86 3.33 16.51
C LEU A 534 -11.08 3.12 17.80
N ASN A 535 -11.80 2.83 18.89
CA ASN A 535 -11.22 2.32 20.12
C ASN A 535 -11.18 0.78 20.07
N THR A 536 -10.01 0.19 20.31
CA THR A 536 -9.83 -1.27 20.30
C THR A 536 -10.26 -1.94 21.61
N GLU A 537 -10.47 -1.17 22.66
CA GLU A 537 -10.93 -1.64 23.97
C GLU A 537 -12.45 -1.48 24.16
N ASP A 538 -13.09 -0.62 23.35
CA ASP A 538 -14.53 -0.35 23.39
C ASP A 538 -15.09 -0.48 21.96
N MET A 539 -15.75 -1.61 21.73
CA MET A 539 -16.30 -2.01 20.44
C MET A 539 -17.35 -1.04 19.88
N SER A 540 -17.98 -0.22 20.72
CA SER A 540 -19.01 0.74 20.30
C SER A 540 -18.46 2.14 20.02
N SER A 541 -17.22 2.42 20.45
CA SER A 541 -16.63 3.75 20.38
C SER A 541 -15.95 4.00 19.04
N ALA A 542 -16.62 4.79 18.20
CA ALA A 542 -16.09 5.32 16.96
C ALA A 542 -16.25 6.85 16.90
N GLN A 543 -15.22 7.54 16.41
CA GLN A 543 -15.28 8.98 16.09
C GLN A 543 -14.99 9.15 14.60
N THR A 544 -15.72 10.04 13.95
CA THR A 544 -15.56 10.26 12.50
C THR A 544 -15.30 11.72 12.17
N TRP A 545 -14.64 11.92 11.03
CA TRP A 545 -14.54 13.20 10.35
C TRP A 545 -14.77 12.96 8.86
N SER A 546 -15.70 13.69 8.25
CA SER A 546 -15.98 13.56 6.81
C SER A 546 -15.48 14.77 6.04
N ALA A 547 -14.88 14.53 4.88
CA ALA A 547 -14.35 15.58 4.02
C ALA A 547 -15.43 16.47 3.40
N GLY A 548 -16.68 15.98 3.39
CA GLY A 548 -17.85 16.65 2.81
C GLY A 548 -18.12 16.21 1.37
N ARG A 549 -18.98 16.96 0.67
CA ARG A 549 -19.41 16.59 -0.68
C ARG A 549 -18.27 16.69 -1.68
N ARG A 550 -18.17 15.69 -2.56
CA ARG A 550 -17.24 15.66 -3.71
C ARG A 550 -15.76 15.80 -3.32
N ARG A 551 -15.40 15.33 -2.13
CA ARG A 551 -14.04 15.27 -1.61
C ARG A 551 -13.78 13.85 -1.13
N PHE A 552 -12.57 13.37 -1.38
CA PHE A 552 -12.16 12.00 -1.10
C PHE A 552 -10.85 12.01 -0.34
N ILE A 553 -10.63 10.98 0.47
CA ILE A 553 -9.43 10.86 1.29
C ILE A 553 -8.65 9.60 0.93
N GLY A 554 -7.35 9.65 1.17
CA GLY A 554 -6.45 8.51 1.06
C GLY A 554 -6.14 7.88 2.42
N GLU A 555 -4.97 7.28 2.51
CA GLU A 555 -4.43 6.74 3.76
C GLU A 555 -4.21 7.86 4.79
N PRO A 556 -4.69 7.68 6.04
CA PRO A 556 -4.35 8.58 7.13
C PRO A 556 -2.93 8.37 7.65
N VAL A 557 -2.18 9.46 7.83
CA VAL A 557 -0.84 9.45 8.42
C VAL A 557 -0.79 10.24 9.72
N PHE A 558 -0.05 9.71 10.69
CA PHE A 558 0.10 10.29 12.02
C PHE A 558 1.21 11.33 12.09
N VAL A 559 0.91 12.44 12.75
CA VAL A 559 1.87 13.45 13.16
C VAL A 559 1.77 13.64 14.67
N PRO A 560 2.84 13.34 15.45
CA PRO A 560 2.82 13.54 16.88
C PRO A 560 2.72 15.04 17.20
N ARG A 561 1.93 15.41 18.22
CA ARG A 561 2.00 16.76 18.79
C ARG A 561 3.33 16.93 19.52
N GLY A 562 3.95 18.10 19.38
CA GLY A 562 5.10 18.48 20.19
C GLY A 562 4.80 18.31 21.68
N ASN A 563 5.80 17.91 22.46
CA ASN A 563 5.66 17.48 23.84
C ASN A 563 5.24 18.63 24.78
N ASN A 564 3.95 18.96 24.83
CA ASN A 564 3.36 19.92 25.77
C ASN A 564 2.55 19.17 26.84
N GLY A 565 3.21 18.77 27.93
CA GLY A 565 2.54 18.44 29.19
C GLY A 565 1.77 17.11 29.25
N GLY A 566 2.27 16.04 28.63
CA GLY A 566 1.79 14.67 28.89
C GLY A 566 0.51 14.25 28.16
N LYS A 567 -0.12 15.11 27.35
CA LYS A 567 -1.20 14.71 26.43
C LYS A 567 -0.63 14.50 25.03
N VAL A 568 -0.39 13.24 24.66
CA VAL A 568 -0.04 12.85 23.29
C VAL A 568 -1.27 13.04 22.40
N GLY A 569 -1.40 14.22 21.81
CA GLY A 569 -2.36 14.43 20.73
C GLY A 569 -1.75 14.00 19.40
N VAL A 570 -2.61 13.56 18.49
CA VAL A 570 -2.23 13.19 17.12
C VAL A 570 -2.90 14.18 16.18
N LYS A 571 -2.18 14.58 15.13
CA LYS A 571 -2.77 15.19 13.94
C LYS A 571 -2.73 14.16 12.82
N VAL A 572 -3.81 14.07 12.07
CA VAL A 572 -3.93 13.15 10.93
C VAL A 572 -3.87 13.98 9.66
N VAL A 573 -3.02 13.57 8.72
CA VAL A 573 -2.94 14.11 7.36
C VAL A 573 -3.38 13.01 6.41
N PHE A 574 -4.15 13.35 5.38
CA PHE A 574 -4.67 12.39 4.39
C PHE A 574 -4.70 13.03 3.00
#